data_AF-A0A958QEF2-F1
#
_entry.id   AF-A0A958QEF2-F1
#
_cell.length_a   1.000
_cell.length_b   1.000
_cell.length_c   1.000
_cell.angle_alpha   90.00
_cell.angle_beta   90.00
_cell.angle_gamma   90.00
#
_symmetry.space_group_name_H-M   'P 1'
#
loop_
_entity.id
_entity.type
_entity.pdbx_description
1 polymer ?
#
loop_
_entity_poly.entity_id
_entity_poly.type
_entity_poly.pdbx_seq_one_letter_code
_entity_poly.pdbx_strand_id
1 'polypeptide(L)'
;MNLDAMLAQLQKDYVTELPDKISQMESHYTTGDFEALRDDFHKIKGTGKTYGLPEVSLLGEATENLCIHKPQALPEAIPLAIAILKDIHQKRSQGHEMPIATDPRYQKLTRL
;
A
#
# COMPACT_ATOMS: atom_id res chain seq x y z
N MET A 1 -18.57 5.85 22.58
CA MET A 1 -18.04 5.60 21.24
C MET A 1 -18.12 4.10 21.02
N ASN A 2 -18.78 3.61 19.96
CA ASN A 2 -18.83 2.17 19.66
C ASN A 2 -17.62 1.76 18.79
N LEU A 3 -17.37 0.45 18.69
CA LEU A 3 -16.23 -0.10 17.95
C LEU A 3 -16.21 0.39 16.49
N ASP A 4 -17.38 0.48 15.85
CA ASP A 4 -17.51 0.91 14.46
C ASP A 4 -17.08 2.36 14.25
N ALA A 5 -17.46 3.27 15.15
CA ALA A 5 -17.04 4.67 15.08
C ALA A 5 -15.53 4.83 15.30
N MET A 6 -14.94 4.00 16.17
CA MET A 6 -13.48 3.98 16.35
C MET A 6 -12.76 3.49 15.10
N LEU A 7 -13.24 2.41 14.49
CA LEU A 7 -12.66 1.87 13.25
C LEU A 7 -12.75 2.87 12.10
N ALA A 8 -13.90 3.53 11.94
CA ALA A 8 -14.08 4.57 10.92
C ALA A 8 -13.13 5.75 11.12
N GLN A 9 -12.87 6.15 12.37
CA GLN A 9 -11.89 7.19 12.68
C GLN A 9 -10.47 6.75 12.33
N LEU A 10 -10.06 5.52 12.70
CA LEU A 10 -8.76 4.96 12.36
C LEU A 10 -8.54 4.88 10.84
N GLN A 11 -9.56 4.48 10.09
CA GLN A 11 -9.51 4.48 8.62
C GLN A 11 -9.29 5.90 8.08
N LYS A 12 -10.03 6.89 8.60
CA LYS A 12 -9.91 8.29 8.19
C LYS A 12 -8.52 8.86 8.49
N ASP A 13 -8.00 8.61 9.68
CA ASP A 13 -6.67 9.05 10.09
C ASP A 13 -5.60 8.41 9.20
N TYR A 14 -5.71 7.10 8.95
CA TYR A 14 -4.80 6.39 8.05
C TYR A 14 -4.81 6.95 6.62
N VAL A 15 -5.99 7.21 6.07
CA VAL A 15 -6.12 7.80 4.72
C VAL A 15 -5.48 9.19 4.69
N THR A 16 -5.62 9.96 5.76
CA THR A 16 -5.01 11.31 5.87
C THR A 16 -3.48 11.24 5.91
N GLU A 17 -2.91 10.22 6.57
CA GLU A 17 -1.45 10.02 6.64
C GLU A 17 -0.85 9.34 5.40
N LEU A 18 -1.68 8.72 4.56
CA LEU A 18 -1.20 7.90 3.45
C LEU A 18 -0.29 8.64 2.45
N PRO A 19 -0.53 9.93 2.10
CA PRO A 19 0.38 10.71 1.26
C PRO A 19 1.81 10.83 1.82
N ASP A 20 1.96 10.99 3.13
CA ASP A 20 3.27 11.08 3.77
C ASP A 20 4.01 9.75 3.69
N LYS A 21 3.29 8.64 3.91
CA LYS A 21 3.84 7.27 3.77
C LYS A 21 4.26 7.00 2.32
N ILE A 22 3.46 7.42 1.34
CA ILE A 22 3.81 7.33 -0.09
C ILE A 22 5.09 8.12 -0.38
N SER A 23 5.20 9.34 0.11
CA SER A 23 6.37 10.20 -0.09
C SER A 23 7.63 9.57 0.53
N GLN A 24 7.50 8.95 1.69
CA GLN A 24 8.58 8.19 2.33
C GLN A 24 9.02 6.98 1.49
N MET A 25 8.08 6.20 0.96
CA MET A 25 8.38 5.07 0.06
C MET A 25 9.07 5.52 -1.22
N GLU A 26 8.63 6.64 -1.81
CA GLU A 26 9.29 7.25 -2.96
C GLU A 26 10.73 7.64 -2.62
N SER A 27 10.95 8.25 -1.45
CA SER A 27 12.29 8.57 -0.97
C SER A 27 13.16 7.32 -0.85
N HIS A 28 12.72 6.29 -0.12
CA HIS A 28 13.46 5.05 0.05
C HIS A 28 13.78 4.38 -1.29
N TYR A 29 12.85 4.40 -2.25
CA TYR A 29 13.09 3.89 -3.59
C TYR A 29 14.17 4.68 -4.33
N THR A 30 14.10 6.02 -4.32
CA THR A 30 15.07 6.88 -5.00
C THR A 30 16.47 6.80 -4.39
N THR A 31 16.57 6.56 -3.08
CA THR A 31 17.86 6.38 -2.39
C THR A 31 18.38 4.94 -2.44
N GLY A 32 17.62 4.00 -3.00
CA GLY A 32 17.98 2.59 -3.08
C GLY A 32 17.90 1.84 -1.74
N ASP A 33 17.17 2.39 -0.76
CA ASP A 33 16.96 1.77 0.55
C ASP A 33 15.82 0.74 0.49
N PHE A 34 16.11 -0.40 -0.14
CA PHE A 34 15.12 -1.47 -0.34
C PHE A 34 14.75 -2.21 0.95
N GLU A 35 15.59 -2.15 1.99
CA GLU A 35 15.25 -2.70 3.30
C GLU A 35 14.19 -1.84 3.98
N ALA A 36 14.37 -0.52 4.03
CA ALA A 36 13.35 0.39 4.54
C ALA A 36 12.05 0.30 3.72
N LEU A 37 12.16 0.14 2.40
CA LEU A 37 11.00 -0.02 1.52
C LEU A 37 10.21 -1.31 1.80
N ARG A 38 10.90 -2.43 2.06
CA ARG A 38 10.27 -3.68 2.52
C ARG A 38 9.50 -3.44 3.82
N ASP A 39 10.12 -2.75 4.77
CA ASP A 39 9.52 -2.48 6.08
C ASP A 39 8.30 -1.56 5.97
N ASP A 40 8.31 -0.59 5.05
CA ASP A 40 7.14 0.24 4.74
C ASP A 40 5.98 -0.60 4.21
N PHE A 41 6.24 -1.52 3.26
CA PHE A 41 5.21 -2.42 2.73
C PHE A 41 4.68 -3.40 3.78
N HIS A 42 5.56 -3.91 4.66
CA HIS A 42 5.16 -4.72 5.80
C HIS A 42 4.21 -3.96 6.75
N LYS A 43 4.54 -2.70 7.06
CA LYS A 43 3.71 -1.85 7.93
C LYS A 43 2.34 -1.61 7.31
N ILE A 44 2.26 -1.17 6.05
CA ILE A 44 0.95 -0.90 5.44
C ILE A 44 0.13 -2.18 5.28
N LYS A 45 0.77 -3.34 5.06
CA LYS A 45 0.07 -4.64 5.06
C LYS A 45 -0.65 -4.89 6.38
N GLY A 46 0.07 -4.72 7.49
CA GLY A 46 -0.46 -4.89 8.85
C GLY A 46 -1.54 -3.86 9.18
N THR A 47 -1.33 -2.60 8.83
CA THR A 47 -2.30 -1.53 9.04
C THR A 47 -3.58 -1.78 8.24
N GLY A 48 -3.47 -2.16 6.97
CA GLY A 48 -4.62 -2.48 6.12
C GLY A 48 -5.46 -3.61 6.69
N LYS A 49 -4.83 -4.67 7.23
CA LYS A 49 -5.54 -5.76 7.91
C LYS A 49 -6.25 -5.29 9.18
N THR A 50 -5.58 -4.45 9.98
CA THR A 50 -6.10 -3.97 11.26
C THR A 50 -7.28 -3.01 11.08
N TYR A 51 -7.22 -2.15 10.06
CA TYR A 51 -8.23 -1.13 9.82
C TYR A 51 -9.31 -1.56 8.81
N GLY A 52 -9.27 -2.79 8.30
CA GLY A 52 -10.25 -3.28 7.33
C GLY A 52 -10.14 -2.62 5.97
N LEU A 53 -8.92 -2.36 5.51
CA LEU A 53 -8.59 -1.83 4.18
C LEU A 53 -7.92 -2.95 3.36
N PRO A 54 -8.71 -3.90 2.81
CA PRO A 54 -8.18 -5.09 2.16
C PRO A 54 -7.26 -4.74 0.98
N GLU A 55 -7.54 -3.67 0.24
CA GLU A 55 -6.72 -3.26 -0.90
C GLU A 55 -5.30 -2.84 -0.50
N VAL A 56 -5.16 -2.18 0.65
CA VAL A 56 -3.86 -1.79 1.20
C VAL A 56 -3.10 -3.03 1.67
N SER A 57 -3.81 -3.95 2.32
CA SER A 57 -3.22 -5.19 2.82
C SER A 57 -2.69 -6.06 1.67
N LEU A 58 -3.50 -6.25 0.63
CA LEU A 58 -3.16 -7.01 -0.57
C LEU A 58 -2.00 -6.41 -1.35
N LEU A 59 -1.96 -5.07 -1.47
CA LEU A 59 -0.86 -4.38 -2.13
C LEU A 59 0.44 -4.58 -1.35
N GLY A 60 0.41 -4.29 -0.04
CA GLY A 60 1.56 -4.42 0.85
C GLY A 60 2.16 -5.82 0.84
N GLU A 61 1.31 -6.85 0.91
CA GLU A 61 1.74 -8.25 0.81
C GLU A 61 2.42 -8.57 -0.52
N ALA A 62 1.83 -8.17 -1.65
CA ALA A 62 2.39 -8.43 -2.97
C ALA A 62 3.78 -7.79 -3.12
N THR A 63 3.93 -6.53 -2.72
CA THR A 63 5.21 -5.82 -2.81
C THR A 63 6.25 -6.29 -1.81
N GLU A 64 5.87 -6.59 -0.57
CA GLU A 64 6.80 -7.10 0.44
C GLU A 64 7.41 -8.43 -0.02
N ASN A 65 6.58 -9.32 -0.59
CA ASN A 65 7.05 -10.58 -1.15
C ASN A 65 8.05 -10.36 -2.30
N LEU A 66 7.84 -9.35 -3.15
CA LEU A 66 8.79 -8.99 -4.21
C LEU A 66 10.11 -8.47 -3.64
N CYS A 67 10.06 -7.64 -2.58
CA CYS A 67 11.27 -7.19 -1.87
C CYS A 67 12.09 -8.36 -1.31
N ILE A 68 11.43 -9.38 -0.76
CA ILE A 68 12.11 -10.53 -0.14
C ILE A 68 12.63 -11.51 -1.21
N HIS A 69 11.82 -11.83 -2.20
CA HIS A 69 12.06 -13.00 -3.06
C HIS A 69 12.49 -12.65 -4.49
N LYS A 70 12.23 -11.43 -4.96
CA LYS A 70 12.46 -11.01 -6.34
C LYS A 70 12.99 -9.57 -6.44
N PRO A 71 14.15 -9.26 -5.82
CA PRO A 71 14.72 -7.90 -5.85
C PRO A 71 14.94 -7.38 -7.27
N GLN A 72 15.20 -8.26 -8.25
CA GLN A 72 15.34 -7.89 -9.66
C GLN A 72 14.06 -7.32 -10.30
N ALA A 73 12.88 -7.57 -9.72
CA ALA A 73 11.61 -7.05 -10.19
C ALA A 73 11.27 -5.67 -9.60
N LEU A 74 11.98 -5.21 -8.56
CA LEU A 74 11.69 -3.96 -7.85
C LEU A 74 11.69 -2.71 -8.73
N PRO A 75 12.57 -2.56 -9.74
CA PRO A 75 12.53 -1.40 -10.63
C PRO A 75 11.18 -1.27 -11.37
N GLU A 76 10.50 -2.38 -11.63
CA GLU A 76 9.17 -2.40 -12.25
C GLU A 76 8.03 -2.40 -11.21
N ALA A 77 8.20 -3.15 -10.12
CA ALA A 77 7.18 -3.36 -9.11
C ALA A 77 6.87 -2.08 -8.30
N ILE A 78 7.89 -1.35 -7.87
CA ILE A 78 7.73 -0.23 -6.94
C ILE A 78 6.95 0.94 -7.57
N PRO A 79 7.25 1.40 -8.80
CA PRO A 79 6.45 2.44 -9.43
C PRO A 79 4.99 2.04 -9.62
N LEU A 80 4.72 0.77 -9.96
CA LEU A 80 3.35 0.25 -10.08
C LEU A 80 2.63 0.28 -8.74
N ALA A 81 3.29 -0.18 -7.68
CA ALA A 81 2.70 -0.22 -6.35
C ALA A 81 2.41 1.17 -5.79
N ILE A 82 3.34 2.12 -5.94
CA ILE A 82 3.13 3.50 -5.52
C ILE A 82 1.96 4.14 -6.29
N ALA A 83 1.85 3.88 -7.61
CA ALA A 83 0.73 4.37 -8.40
C ALA A 83 -0.62 3.78 -7.93
N ILE A 84 -0.68 2.49 -7.61
CA ILE A 84 -1.88 1.86 -7.04
C ILE A 84 -2.19 2.48 -5.68
N LEU A 85 -1.19 2.69 -4.81
CA LEU A 85 -1.40 3.25 -3.47
C LEU A 85 -1.94 4.69 -3.52
N LYS A 86 -1.52 5.50 -4.50
CA LYS A 86 -2.08 6.83 -4.78
C LYS A 86 -3.55 6.77 -5.20
N ASP A 87 -3.93 5.78 -5.99
CA ASP A 87 -5.33 5.59 -6.42
C ASP A 87 -6.21 5.06 -5.26
N ILE A 88 -5.66 4.18 -4.42
CA ILE A 88 -6.32 3.75 -3.17
C ILE A 88 -6.60 4.98 -2.30
N HIS A 89 -5.59 5.83 -2.08
CA HIS A 89 -5.75 7.07 -1.34
C HIS A 89 -6.87 7.91 -1.94
N GLN A 90 -6.83 8.21 -3.25
CA GLN A 90 -7.84 9.02 -3.92
C GLN A 90 -9.27 8.47 -3.73
N LYS A 91 -9.46 7.16 -3.89
CA LYS A 91 -10.76 6.51 -3.70
C LYS A 91 -11.23 6.58 -2.26
N ARG A 92 -10.36 6.26 -1.30
CA ARG A 92 -10.69 6.26 0.13
C ARG A 92 -10.94 7.67 0.66
N SER A 93 -10.24 8.70 0.16
CA SER A 93 -10.54 10.11 0.48
C SER A 93 -11.95 10.53 0.03
N GLN A 94 -12.53 9.83 -0.95
CA GLN A 94 -13.89 10.03 -1.42
C GLN A 94 -14.90 9.09 -0.74
N GLY A 95 -14.48 8.30 0.25
CA GLY A 95 -15.32 7.30 0.92
C GLY A 95 -15.58 6.03 0.12
N HIS A 96 -14.81 5.78 -0.95
CA HIS A 96 -14.97 4.60 -1.81
C HIS A 96 -13.83 3.61 -1.61
N GLU A 97 -14.15 2.33 -1.69
CA GLU A 97 -13.15 1.26 -1.75
C GLU A 97 -12.57 1.16 -3.16
N MET A 98 -11.32 0.71 -3.26
CA MET A 98 -10.72 0.38 -4.55
C MET A 98 -10.76 -1.14 -4.78
N PRO A 99 -11.38 -1.64 -5.85
CA PRO A 99 -11.41 -3.07 -6.17
C PRO A 99 -10.06 -3.53 -6.77
N ILE A 100 -9.00 -3.54 -5.95
CA ILE A 100 -7.61 -3.78 -6.38
C ILE A 100 -7.41 -5.09 -7.14
N ALA A 101 -8.18 -6.13 -6.83
CA ALA A 101 -8.08 -7.43 -7.50
C ALA A 101 -8.37 -7.36 -9.01
N THR A 102 -9.13 -6.34 -9.43
CA THR A 102 -9.44 -6.07 -10.84
C THR A 102 -8.50 -5.06 -11.49
N ASP A 103 -7.59 -4.46 -10.72
CA ASP A 103 -6.63 -3.51 -11.25
C ASP A 103 -5.57 -4.21 -12.09
N PRO A 104 -5.40 -3.84 -13.38
CA PRO A 104 -4.44 -4.51 -14.26
C PRO A 104 -2.99 -4.36 -13.79
N ARG A 105 -2.65 -3.28 -13.08
CA ARG A 105 -1.31 -3.07 -12.51
C ARG A 105 -1.07 -4.02 -11.34
N TYR A 106 -2.08 -4.28 -10.51
CA TYR A 106 -1.99 -5.26 -9.42
C TYR A 106 -1.88 -6.69 -9.96
N GLN A 107 -2.66 -7.03 -10.99
CA GLN A 107 -2.53 -8.33 -11.66
C GLN A 107 -1.16 -8.53 -12.30
N LYS A 108 -0.56 -7.45 -12.83
CA LYS A 108 0.81 -7.47 -13.32
C LYS A 108 1.81 -7.65 -12.18
N LEU A 109 1.69 -6.85 -11.11
CA LEU A 109 2.54 -6.87 -9.93
C LEU A 109 2.64 -8.28 -9.33
N THR A 110 1.52 -8.97 -9.17
CA THR A 110 1.43 -10.33 -8.61
C THR A 110 2.02 -11.43 -9.50
N ARG A 111 2.36 -11.10 -10.76
CA ARG A 111 2.97 -12.03 -11.73
C ARG A 111 4.46 -11.78 -11.95
N LEU A 112 5.00 -10.66 -11.46
CA LEU A 112 6.45 -10.39 -11.45
C LEU A 112 7.15 -11.44 -10.59
#